data_AF-A0A7X5VMX9-F1
#
_entry.id   AF-A0A7X5VMX9-F1
#
_cell.length_a   1.000
_cell.length_b   1.000
_cell.length_c   1.000
_cell.angle_alpha   90.00
_cell.angle_beta   90.00
_cell.angle_gamma   90.00
#
_symmetry.space_group_name_H-M   'P 1'
#
loop_
_entity.id
_entity.type
_entity.pdbx_description
1 polymer ?
#
loop_
_entity_poly.entity_id
_entity_poly.type
_entity_poly.pdbx_seq_one_letter_code
_entity_poly.pdbx_strand_id
1 'polypeptide(L)'
;MQPPPVSSHRMNKKLAILTVFLLFAVPATAETVLVEAGRDATLIEDPDGARANGAGPALFAGRTSQSRNGIRRGLVFFDVAAAVPRNAVVEAVSLRLYHLGGNDSTRTIRVHRVLSDWSEGPSFAGGGGGAPSLPGDATWLHRHYADVSWVRPGGQFAGRPSAAAEVGPSGVYTWDGSAHLVQDVRLWSHVPARNFGWVLIGDEETPQNSKKLASREHPDAALRPRLEITYRLPGRP
;
A
#
# COMPACT_ATOMS: atom_id res chain seq x y z
N MET A 1 -46.57 -66.77 61.53
CA MET A 1 -47.20 -65.71 60.70
C MET A 1 -46.18 -64.57 60.61
N GLN A 2 -45.48 -64.47 59.49
CA GLN A 2 -44.37 -63.52 59.27
C GLN A 2 -44.93 -62.24 58.62
N PRO A 3 -44.49 -61.02 58.98
CA PRO A 3 -44.91 -59.81 58.28
C PRO A 3 -44.16 -59.66 56.95
N PRO A 4 -44.72 -58.97 55.93
CA PRO A 4 -44.09 -58.81 54.62
C PRO A 4 -42.96 -57.76 54.65
N PRO A 5 -42.03 -57.77 53.69
CA PRO A 5 -40.90 -56.85 53.68
C PRO A 5 -41.28 -55.47 53.13
N VAL A 6 -40.73 -54.42 53.73
CA VAL A 6 -40.84 -53.03 53.29
C VAL A 6 -39.86 -52.79 52.14
N SER A 7 -40.38 -52.38 50.97
CA SER A 7 -39.58 -51.98 49.80
C SER A 7 -38.98 -50.58 50.04
N SER A 8 -37.65 -50.49 50.11
CA SER A 8 -36.93 -49.22 50.18
C SER A 8 -36.64 -48.69 48.76
N HIS A 9 -37.35 -47.64 48.35
CA HIS A 9 -37.05 -46.90 47.12
C HIS A 9 -35.76 -46.08 47.31
N ARG A 10 -34.65 -46.53 46.70
CA ARG A 10 -33.44 -45.70 46.53
C ARG A 10 -33.70 -44.64 45.46
N MET A 11 -33.88 -43.39 45.87
CA MET A 11 -33.83 -42.21 44.99
C MET A 11 -32.40 -42.02 44.46
N ASN A 12 -32.17 -42.35 43.19
CA ASN A 12 -30.95 -41.96 42.47
C ASN A 12 -31.02 -40.47 42.11
N LYS A 13 -30.42 -39.61 42.95
CA LYS A 13 -30.19 -38.19 42.61
C LYS A 13 -29.09 -38.11 41.54
N LYS A 14 -29.46 -38.04 40.26
CA LYS A 14 -28.54 -37.69 39.17
C LYS A 14 -28.19 -36.20 39.29
N LEU A 15 -27.00 -35.90 39.80
CA LEU A 15 -26.45 -34.55 39.84
C LEU A 15 -25.97 -34.19 38.42
N ALA A 16 -26.72 -33.35 37.72
CA ALA A 16 -26.28 -32.77 36.45
C ALA A 16 -25.34 -31.59 36.75
N ILE A 17 -24.05 -31.75 36.44
CA ILE A 17 -23.07 -30.66 36.52
C ILE A 17 -23.24 -29.81 35.25
N LEU A 18 -23.84 -28.64 35.41
CA LEU A 18 -23.90 -27.62 34.36
C LEU A 18 -22.59 -26.83 34.37
N THR A 19 -21.66 -27.18 33.50
CA THR A 19 -20.43 -26.40 33.31
C THR A 19 -20.78 -25.13 32.54
N VAL A 20 -20.90 -24.01 33.25
CA VAL A 20 -21.02 -22.67 32.65
C VAL A 20 -19.64 -22.27 32.13
N PHE A 21 -19.44 -22.33 30.80
CA PHE A 21 -18.31 -21.66 30.16
C PHE A 21 -18.59 -20.17 30.15
N LEU A 22 -17.96 -19.43 31.07
CA LEU A 22 -17.95 -17.97 31.01
C LEU A 22 -17.01 -17.56 29.87
N LEU A 23 -17.57 -17.21 28.72
CA LEU A 23 -16.85 -16.57 27.61
C LEU A 23 -16.42 -15.17 28.06
N PHE A 24 -15.19 -15.04 28.54
CA PHE A 24 -14.56 -13.74 28.72
C PHE A 24 -14.19 -13.20 27.33
N ALA A 25 -15.00 -12.30 26.80
CA ALA A 25 -14.62 -11.51 25.64
C ALA A 25 -13.44 -10.60 26.04
N VAL A 26 -12.22 -10.98 25.64
CA VAL A 26 -11.06 -10.08 25.75
C VAL A 26 -11.30 -8.92 24.79
N PRO A 27 -11.30 -7.65 25.25
CA PRO A 27 -11.44 -6.52 24.35
C PRO A 27 -10.28 -6.54 23.34
N ALA A 28 -10.62 -6.57 22.05
CA ALA A 28 -9.63 -6.46 20.99
C ALA A 28 -9.12 -5.02 20.95
N THR A 29 -7.86 -4.80 21.35
CA THR A 29 -7.18 -3.51 21.18
C THR A 29 -6.76 -3.34 19.73
N ALA A 30 -6.89 -2.13 19.21
CA ALA A 30 -6.27 -1.75 17.95
C ALA A 30 -4.74 -1.66 18.14
N GLU A 31 -4.00 -2.09 17.13
CA GLU A 31 -2.55 -2.00 17.00
C GLU A 31 -2.22 -1.18 15.76
N THR A 32 -1.17 -0.38 15.82
CA THR A 32 -0.65 0.37 14.68
C THR A 32 0.74 -0.13 14.30
N VAL A 33 0.93 -0.42 13.01
CA VAL A 33 2.24 -0.78 12.43
C VAL A 33 2.65 0.25 11.38
N LEU A 34 3.94 0.54 11.32
CA LEU A 34 4.57 1.35 10.26
C LEU A 34 5.30 0.43 9.30
N VAL A 35 4.92 0.49 8.02
CA VAL A 35 5.52 -0.30 6.94
C VAL A 35 6.35 0.62 6.06
N GLU A 36 7.63 0.30 5.87
CA GLU A 36 8.49 1.02 4.92
C GLU A 36 8.23 0.54 3.49
N ALA A 37 8.47 1.43 2.51
CA ALA A 37 8.37 1.05 1.10
C ALA A 37 9.41 -0.03 0.76
N GLY A 38 8.96 -1.16 0.22
CA GLY A 38 9.81 -2.28 -0.19
C GLY A 38 10.34 -2.13 -1.62
N ARG A 39 9.62 -1.39 -2.47
CA ARG A 39 10.02 -1.00 -3.83
C ARG A 39 9.37 0.34 -4.18
N ASP A 40 10.04 1.15 -4.98
CA ASP A 40 9.44 2.28 -5.69
C ASP A 40 10.13 2.53 -7.03
N ALA A 41 9.48 3.26 -7.93
CA ALA A 41 10.08 3.63 -9.21
C ALA A 41 9.33 4.81 -9.82
N THR A 42 10.00 5.59 -10.68
CA THR A 42 9.29 6.55 -11.54
C THR A 42 9.12 5.98 -12.94
N LEU A 43 7.87 5.86 -13.39
CA LEU A 43 7.57 5.67 -14.80
C LEU A 43 7.77 7.00 -15.53
N ILE A 44 8.68 6.99 -16.50
CA ILE A 44 9.09 8.19 -17.25
C ILE A 44 8.59 8.05 -18.67
N GLU A 45 7.63 8.90 -19.05
CA GLU A 45 7.09 8.92 -20.41
C GLU A 45 8.21 9.07 -21.43
N ASP A 46 8.40 8.01 -22.21
CA ASP A 46 9.41 7.89 -23.24
C ASP A 46 8.86 6.91 -24.30
N PRO A 47 8.85 7.29 -25.59
CA PRO A 47 8.23 6.51 -26.65
C PRO A 47 8.97 5.21 -26.96
N ASP A 48 10.24 5.11 -26.54
CA ASP A 48 11.08 3.90 -26.69
C ASP A 48 11.17 3.12 -25.37
N GLY A 49 10.58 3.64 -24.30
CA GLY A 49 10.71 3.09 -22.94
C GLY A 49 12.15 3.11 -22.44
N ALA A 50 12.97 4.04 -22.95
CA ALA A 50 14.41 4.07 -22.71
C ALA A 50 14.81 4.80 -21.41
N ARG A 51 13.83 5.28 -20.64
CA ARG A 51 14.06 6.04 -19.40
C ARG A 51 13.41 5.37 -18.19
N ALA A 52 14.19 5.25 -17.12
CA ALA A 52 13.79 4.68 -15.85
C ALA A 52 14.39 5.46 -14.67
N ASN A 53 13.82 5.26 -13.48
CA ASN A 53 14.41 5.70 -12.22
C ASN A 53 13.86 4.86 -11.06
N GLY A 54 14.52 3.73 -10.78
CA GLY A 54 14.19 2.82 -9.66
C GLY A 54 15.15 2.94 -8.47
N ALA A 55 16.37 3.43 -8.69
CA ALA A 55 17.40 3.56 -7.64
C ALA A 55 17.67 5.02 -7.22
N GLY A 56 16.98 5.99 -7.83
CA GLY A 56 17.19 7.40 -7.56
C GLY A 56 16.55 7.87 -6.25
N PRO A 57 17.05 8.94 -5.61
CA PRO A 57 16.60 9.38 -4.29
C PRO A 57 15.21 10.04 -4.29
N ALA A 58 14.54 10.15 -5.44
CA ALA A 58 13.23 10.79 -5.54
C ALA A 58 12.31 10.11 -6.56
N LEU A 59 11.02 10.12 -6.23
CA LEU A 59 9.90 9.78 -7.10
C LEU A 59 9.30 11.03 -7.73
N PHE A 60 8.74 10.90 -8.93
CA PHE A 60 8.11 12.02 -9.62
C PHE A 60 6.69 11.67 -10.07
N ALA A 61 5.76 12.60 -9.86
CA ALA A 61 4.37 12.47 -10.30
C ALA A 61 3.87 13.79 -10.93
N GLY A 62 3.26 13.72 -12.11
CA GLY A 62 2.76 14.87 -12.87
C GLY A 62 3.61 15.19 -14.12
N ARG A 63 3.43 16.39 -14.69
CA ARG A 63 4.07 16.79 -15.94
C ARG A 63 5.28 17.72 -15.74
N THR A 64 6.40 17.41 -16.40
CA THR A 64 7.61 18.25 -16.41
C THR A 64 7.46 19.46 -17.34
N SER A 65 8.52 20.25 -17.53
CA SER A 65 8.57 21.35 -18.51
C SER A 65 8.76 20.89 -19.96
N GLN A 66 8.95 19.59 -20.20
CA GLN A 66 9.18 19.07 -21.55
C GLN A 66 7.94 19.26 -22.42
N SER A 67 8.14 19.73 -23.66
CA SER A 67 7.05 19.98 -24.62
C SER A 67 6.35 18.69 -25.08
N ARG A 68 7.06 17.56 -25.05
CA ARG A 68 6.56 16.22 -25.35
C ARG A 68 7.12 15.23 -24.34
N ASN A 69 6.43 14.12 -24.13
CA ASN A 69 6.89 13.00 -23.30
C ASN A 69 7.24 13.43 -21.85
N GLY A 70 6.43 14.34 -21.32
CA GLY A 70 6.69 15.05 -20.07
C GLY A 70 6.07 14.40 -18.83
N ILE A 71 5.31 13.31 -18.98
CA ILE A 71 4.55 12.71 -17.88
C ILE A 71 5.46 11.83 -17.00
N ARG A 72 5.24 11.92 -15.69
CA ARG A 72 5.86 11.10 -14.64
C ARG A 72 4.80 10.49 -13.74
N ARG A 73 4.96 9.21 -13.40
CA ARG A 73 4.10 8.51 -12.45
C ARG A 73 4.96 7.75 -11.45
N GLY A 74 4.74 7.96 -10.16
CA GLY A 74 5.49 7.24 -9.12
C GLY A 74 4.82 5.92 -8.79
N LEU A 75 5.56 4.82 -8.74
CA LEU A 75 5.12 3.53 -8.21
C LEU A 75 5.66 3.38 -6.80
N VAL A 76 4.85 2.86 -5.88
CA VAL A 76 5.27 2.54 -4.51
C VAL A 76 4.65 1.22 -4.07
N PHE A 77 5.42 0.37 -3.43
CA PHE A 77 4.98 -0.93 -2.91
C PHE A 77 5.36 -1.08 -1.45
N PHE A 78 4.45 -1.65 -0.67
CA PHE A 78 4.62 -1.97 0.75
C PHE A 78 4.29 -3.45 0.97
N ASP A 79 5.14 -4.19 1.66
CA ASP A 79 4.85 -5.59 2.01
C ASP A 79 3.89 -5.68 3.20
N VAL A 80 2.61 -5.50 2.92
CA VAL A 80 1.54 -5.55 3.93
C VAL A 80 1.44 -6.92 4.60
N ALA A 81 1.70 -8.00 3.85
CA ALA A 81 1.51 -9.36 4.38
C ALA A 81 2.59 -9.74 5.40
N ALA A 82 3.77 -9.13 5.31
CA ALA A 82 4.82 -9.26 6.32
C ALA A 82 4.52 -8.48 7.61
N ALA A 83 3.70 -7.42 7.54
CA ALA A 83 3.46 -6.52 8.67
C ALA A 83 2.10 -6.69 9.35
N VAL A 84 1.08 -7.20 8.64
CA VAL A 84 -0.30 -7.31 9.12
C VAL A 84 -0.73 -8.78 9.15
N PRO A 85 -1.09 -9.33 10.33
CA PRO A 85 -1.57 -10.71 10.44
C PRO A 85 -2.77 -10.99 9.54
N ARG A 86 -2.83 -12.19 8.94
CA ARG A 86 -3.89 -12.56 7.98
C ARG A 86 -5.31 -12.50 8.54
N ASN A 87 -5.47 -12.70 9.84
CA ASN A 87 -6.77 -12.63 10.52
C ASN A 87 -7.11 -11.22 11.03
N ALA A 88 -6.24 -10.23 10.84
CA ALA A 88 -6.46 -8.88 11.30
C ALA A 88 -7.59 -8.18 10.53
N VAL A 89 -8.38 -7.40 11.25
CA VAL A 89 -9.33 -6.46 10.67
C VAL A 89 -8.64 -5.10 10.57
N VAL A 90 -8.28 -4.70 9.35
CA VAL A 90 -7.71 -3.36 9.08
C VAL A 90 -8.78 -2.30 9.30
N GLU A 91 -8.50 -1.31 10.14
CA GLU A 91 -9.44 -0.25 10.53
C GLU A 91 -9.10 1.08 9.87
N ALA A 92 -7.82 1.45 9.83
CA ALA A 92 -7.34 2.67 9.19
C ALA A 92 -6.03 2.42 8.44
N VAL A 93 -5.84 3.19 7.38
CA VAL A 93 -4.64 3.17 6.54
C VAL A 93 -4.28 4.62 6.23
N SER A 94 -3.02 4.98 6.42
CA SER A 94 -2.51 6.31 6.10
C SER A 94 -1.19 6.16 5.33
N LEU A 95 -1.20 6.62 4.08
CA LEU A 95 0.01 6.65 3.25
C LEU A 95 0.66 8.03 3.40
N ARG A 96 1.93 8.06 3.78
CA ARG A 96 2.69 9.29 4.02
C ARG A 96 3.86 9.40 3.06
N LEU A 97 3.96 10.51 2.34
CA LEU A 97 5.10 10.85 1.50
C LEU A 97 5.59 12.26 1.80
N TYR A 98 6.87 12.51 1.57
CA TYR A 98 7.47 13.83 1.70
C TYR A 98 7.68 14.47 0.33
N HIS A 99 7.14 15.65 0.10
CA HIS A 99 7.45 16.47 -1.07
C HIS A 99 8.74 17.26 -0.80
N LEU A 100 9.76 17.04 -1.62
CA LEU A 100 11.10 17.64 -1.50
C LEU A 100 11.18 19.08 -2.03
N GLY A 101 10.07 19.64 -2.49
CA GLY A 101 10.00 20.99 -3.08
C GLY A 101 10.37 21.03 -4.56
N GLY A 102 10.53 22.26 -5.07
CA GLY A 102 10.84 22.58 -6.47
C GLY A 102 9.67 23.20 -7.22
N ASN A 103 8.44 22.69 -7.03
CA ASN A 103 7.21 23.35 -7.43
C ASN A 103 6.25 23.43 -6.23
N ASP A 104 5.98 24.64 -5.76
CA ASP A 104 5.15 24.87 -4.57
C ASP A 104 3.65 25.07 -4.88
N SER A 105 3.26 25.11 -6.16
CA SER A 105 1.86 25.24 -6.55
C SER A 105 1.04 24.02 -6.11
N THR A 106 -0.09 24.24 -5.47
CA THR A 106 -0.94 23.14 -4.98
C THR A 106 -1.55 22.37 -6.14
N ARG A 107 -1.36 21.05 -6.14
CA ARG A 107 -1.91 20.11 -7.13
C ARG A 107 -2.39 18.85 -6.44
N THR A 108 -3.49 18.29 -6.93
CA THR A 108 -3.98 17.00 -6.44
C THR A 108 -3.08 15.87 -6.97
N ILE A 109 -2.59 15.03 -6.06
CA ILE A 109 -2.02 13.73 -6.40
C ILE A 109 -3.01 12.65 -5.99
N ARG A 110 -3.31 11.76 -6.93
CA ARG A 110 -4.18 10.60 -6.73
C ARG A 110 -3.35 9.33 -6.62
N VAL A 111 -3.81 8.43 -5.76
CA VAL A 111 -3.22 7.12 -5.52
C VAL A 111 -4.15 6.09 -6.15
N HIS A 112 -3.63 5.23 -7.02
CA HIS A 112 -4.40 4.19 -7.70
C HIS A 112 -3.75 2.82 -7.52
N ARG A 113 -4.54 1.79 -7.23
CA ARG A 113 -4.00 0.42 -7.09
C ARG A 113 -3.45 -0.09 -8.42
N VAL A 114 -2.21 -0.56 -8.39
CA VAL A 114 -1.55 -1.21 -9.53
C VAL A 114 -2.12 -2.62 -9.71
N LEU A 115 -2.28 -3.05 -10.96
CA LEU A 115 -2.96 -4.28 -11.34
C LEU A 115 -2.03 -5.34 -11.94
N SER A 116 -0.75 -5.04 -12.06
CA SER A 116 0.26 -5.96 -12.59
C SER A 116 1.58 -5.78 -11.86
N ASP A 117 2.30 -6.88 -11.70
CA ASP A 117 3.60 -6.86 -11.05
C ASP A 117 4.63 -6.09 -11.87
N TRP A 118 5.62 -5.54 -11.17
CA TRP A 118 6.69 -4.72 -11.73
C TRP A 118 7.94 -4.83 -10.87
N SER A 119 9.10 -4.61 -11.48
CA SER A 119 10.38 -4.53 -10.78
C SER A 119 10.87 -3.09 -10.74
N GLU A 120 11.48 -2.73 -9.64
CA GLU A 120 12.03 -1.38 -9.41
C GLU A 120 13.17 -1.06 -10.37
N GLY A 121 14.16 -1.95 -10.41
CA GLY A 121 15.31 -1.89 -11.29
C GLY A 121 16.42 -0.94 -10.81
N PRO A 122 17.62 -1.05 -11.43
CA PRO A 122 18.83 -0.42 -10.89
C PRO A 122 19.07 1.01 -11.40
N SER A 123 18.26 1.53 -12.32
CA SER A 123 18.53 2.84 -12.94
C SER A 123 18.45 4.00 -11.94
N PHE A 124 19.51 4.80 -11.88
CA PHE A 124 19.67 5.91 -10.94
C PHE A 124 19.60 7.27 -11.63
N ALA A 125 18.68 8.13 -11.20
CA ALA A 125 18.68 9.55 -11.53
C ALA A 125 18.28 10.42 -10.33
N GLY A 126 19.02 11.49 -10.08
CA GLY A 126 18.69 12.49 -9.05
C GLY A 126 17.53 13.43 -9.42
N GLY A 127 17.08 13.40 -10.67
CA GLY A 127 16.07 14.31 -11.23
C GLY A 127 15.06 13.59 -12.12
N GLY A 128 13.96 14.28 -12.41
CA GLY A 128 12.82 13.72 -13.17
C GLY A 128 13.09 13.44 -14.65
N GLY A 129 14.33 13.57 -15.14
CA GLY A 129 14.69 13.17 -16.51
C GLY A 129 14.94 11.67 -16.66
N GLY A 130 15.23 10.96 -15.57
CA GLY A 130 15.58 9.55 -15.59
C GLY A 130 16.98 9.24 -16.13
N ALA A 131 17.37 7.99 -15.96
CA ALA A 131 18.57 7.40 -16.54
C ALA A 131 18.22 6.45 -17.69
N PRO A 132 19.20 6.08 -18.55
CA PRO A 132 19.01 5.01 -19.52
C PRO A 132 18.49 3.73 -18.83
N SER A 133 17.47 3.10 -19.40
CA SER A 133 16.87 1.88 -18.81
C SER A 133 17.82 0.69 -18.88
N LEU A 134 17.83 -0.08 -17.80
CA LEU A 134 18.61 -1.27 -17.54
C LEU A 134 17.67 -2.47 -17.31
N PRO A 135 18.14 -3.70 -17.55
CA PRO A 135 17.33 -4.89 -17.32
C PRO A 135 16.72 -4.91 -15.90
N GLY A 136 15.40 -5.14 -15.84
CA GLY A 136 14.62 -5.11 -14.60
C GLY A 136 14.01 -3.76 -14.23
N ASP A 137 14.18 -2.69 -15.00
CA ASP A 137 13.51 -1.41 -14.70
C ASP A 137 12.00 -1.45 -15.01
N ALA A 138 11.22 -0.74 -14.17
CA ALA A 138 9.90 -0.26 -14.55
C ALA A 138 10.05 1.04 -15.37
N THR A 139 9.56 1.00 -16.60
CA THR A 139 9.57 2.11 -17.56
C THR A 139 8.14 2.44 -17.99
N TRP A 140 7.98 3.47 -18.82
CA TRP A 140 6.67 3.77 -19.39
C TRP A 140 6.06 2.62 -20.19
N LEU A 141 6.89 1.82 -20.86
CA LEU A 141 6.43 0.71 -21.71
C LEU A 141 6.57 -0.66 -21.06
N HIS A 142 7.52 -0.82 -20.15
CA HIS A 142 7.88 -2.10 -19.55
C HIS A 142 7.64 -2.14 -18.04
N ARG A 143 7.08 -3.24 -17.56
CA ARG A 143 7.01 -3.57 -16.13
C ARG A 143 8.25 -4.31 -15.64
N HIS A 144 8.96 -4.95 -16.58
CA HIS A 144 10.31 -5.49 -16.41
C HIS A 144 11.06 -5.24 -17.72
N TYR A 145 11.84 -4.16 -17.79
CA TYR A 145 12.61 -3.82 -18.99
C TYR A 145 13.67 -4.90 -19.28
N ALA A 146 13.92 -5.30 -20.53
CA ALA A 146 13.23 -4.92 -21.77
C ALA A 146 12.19 -5.97 -22.22
N ASP A 147 11.94 -6.99 -21.40
CA ASP A 147 11.29 -8.22 -21.86
C ASP A 147 9.77 -8.22 -21.66
N VAL A 148 9.27 -7.48 -20.67
CA VAL A 148 7.87 -7.58 -20.25
C VAL A 148 7.21 -6.21 -20.25
N SER A 149 6.31 -6.01 -21.22
CA SER A 149 5.56 -4.77 -21.37
C SER A 149 4.36 -4.66 -20.43
N TRP A 150 3.95 -3.42 -20.14
CA TRP A 150 2.60 -3.14 -19.67
C TRP A 150 1.58 -3.42 -20.78
N VAL A 151 0.34 -3.76 -20.43
CA VAL A 151 -0.75 -3.86 -21.42
C VAL A 151 -1.06 -2.49 -22.04
N ARG A 152 -0.89 -1.41 -21.25
CA ARG A 152 -1.04 -0.03 -21.70
C ARG A 152 0.17 0.79 -21.22
N PRO A 153 0.77 1.64 -22.07
CA PRO A 153 1.82 2.55 -21.66
C PRO A 153 1.43 3.40 -20.43
N GLY A 154 2.42 3.67 -19.58
CA GLY A 154 2.25 4.43 -18.34
C GLY A 154 1.69 3.62 -17.16
N GLY A 155 1.71 2.29 -17.26
CA GLY A 155 1.32 1.40 -16.18
C GLY A 155 -0.13 0.90 -16.27
N GLN A 156 -0.41 -0.18 -15.53
CA GLN A 156 -1.74 -0.78 -15.42
C GLN A 156 -2.27 -0.62 -14.00
N PHE A 157 -3.32 0.19 -13.85
CA PHE A 157 -3.89 0.54 -12.55
C PHE A 157 -5.41 0.65 -12.59
N ALA A 158 -6.06 0.58 -11.42
CA ALA A 158 -7.49 0.74 -11.29
C ALA A 158 -7.90 2.20 -11.62
N GLY A 159 -8.91 2.37 -12.48
CA GLY A 159 -9.37 3.71 -12.88
C GLY A 159 -9.95 4.54 -11.71
N ARG A 160 -10.51 3.89 -10.68
CA ARG A 160 -10.96 4.56 -9.46
C ARG A 160 -9.77 4.80 -8.54
N PRO A 161 -9.53 6.05 -8.08
CA PRO A 161 -8.48 6.31 -7.10
C PRO A 161 -8.80 5.66 -5.77
N SER A 162 -7.78 5.14 -5.11
CA SER A 162 -7.82 4.70 -3.73
C SER A 162 -7.89 5.92 -2.81
N ALA A 163 -7.10 6.97 -3.06
CA ALA A 163 -7.17 8.22 -2.33
C ALA A 163 -6.68 9.40 -3.18
N ALA A 164 -6.90 10.61 -2.68
CA ALA A 164 -6.38 11.85 -3.26
C ALA A 164 -5.98 12.80 -2.13
N ALA A 165 -4.93 13.59 -2.35
CA ALA A 165 -4.49 14.64 -1.44
C ALA A 165 -3.98 15.85 -2.25
N GLU A 166 -4.11 17.04 -1.68
CA GLU A 166 -3.51 18.25 -2.23
C GLU A 166 -2.06 18.38 -1.78
N VAL A 167 -1.15 18.48 -2.74
CA VAL A 167 0.29 18.59 -2.51
C VAL A 167 0.77 19.96 -2.99
N GLY A 168 1.22 20.79 -2.07
CA GLY A 168 1.68 22.17 -2.30
C GLY A 168 3.19 22.32 -2.08
N PRO A 169 3.65 23.25 -1.21
CA PRO A 169 5.06 23.45 -0.86
C PRO A 169 5.78 22.22 -0.30
N SER A 170 7.09 22.30 -0.09
CA SER A 170 7.87 21.23 0.56
C SER A 170 7.26 20.84 1.92
N GLY A 171 7.16 19.54 2.19
CA GLY A 171 6.56 19.06 3.44
C GLY A 171 6.01 17.63 3.38
N VAL A 172 5.48 17.20 4.51
CA VAL A 172 4.80 15.91 4.65
C VAL A 172 3.38 16.02 4.11
N TYR A 173 2.97 15.04 3.30
CA TYR A 173 1.61 14.89 2.83
C TYR A 173 1.10 13.49 3.11
N THR A 174 -0.19 13.41 3.37
CA THR A 174 -0.84 12.19 3.83
C THR A 174 -2.10 11.93 3.01
N TRP A 175 -2.26 10.67 2.59
CA TRP A 175 -3.47 10.15 1.98
C TRP A 175 -4.13 9.24 3.01
N ASP A 176 -5.17 9.78 3.66
CA ASP A 176 -5.79 9.14 4.80
C ASP A 176 -7.04 8.35 4.44
N GLY A 177 -7.16 7.17 5.07
CA GLY A 177 -8.39 6.62 5.64
C GLY A 177 -9.58 6.36 4.70
N SER A 178 -9.43 6.56 3.40
CA SER A 178 -10.52 6.31 2.47
C SER A 178 -10.93 4.83 2.56
N ALA A 179 -12.22 4.56 2.39
CA ALA A 179 -12.71 3.19 2.35
C ALA A 179 -11.97 2.34 1.29
N HIS A 180 -11.41 2.96 0.25
CA HIS A 180 -10.66 2.28 -0.80
C HIS A 180 -9.21 1.96 -0.44
N LEU A 181 -8.49 2.82 0.30
CA LEU A 181 -7.17 2.47 0.83
C LEU A 181 -7.26 1.28 1.79
N VAL A 182 -8.26 1.30 2.67
CA VAL A 182 -8.54 0.18 3.58
C VAL A 182 -8.89 -1.08 2.80
N GLN A 183 -9.71 -0.99 1.73
CA GLN A 183 -10.02 -2.14 0.87
C GLN A 183 -8.78 -2.72 0.19
N ASP A 184 -7.88 -1.87 -0.32
CA ASP A 184 -6.65 -2.32 -0.97
C ASP A 184 -5.74 -3.06 0.03
N VAL A 185 -5.50 -2.50 1.22
CA VAL A 185 -4.66 -3.14 2.25
C VAL A 185 -5.29 -4.43 2.77
N ARG A 186 -6.62 -4.47 2.95
CA ARG A 186 -7.34 -5.72 3.28
C ARG A 186 -7.14 -6.78 2.20
N LEU A 187 -7.29 -6.40 0.93
CA LEU A 187 -7.04 -7.32 -0.20
C LEU A 187 -5.61 -7.89 -0.14
N TRP A 188 -4.62 -7.05 0.12
CA TRP A 188 -3.21 -7.45 0.15
C TRP A 188 -2.84 -8.32 1.35
N SER A 189 -3.44 -8.07 2.51
CA SER A 189 -3.26 -8.95 3.68
C SER A 189 -3.86 -10.35 3.44
N HIS A 190 -5.03 -10.42 2.80
CA HIS A 190 -5.70 -11.71 2.53
C HIS A 190 -5.10 -12.45 1.32
N VAL A 191 -4.77 -11.72 0.26
CA VAL A 191 -4.26 -12.26 -1.01
C VAL A 191 -2.97 -11.53 -1.40
N PRO A 192 -1.82 -11.86 -0.78
CA PRO A 192 -0.56 -11.14 -1.01
C PRO A 192 -0.10 -11.12 -2.46
N ALA A 193 -0.43 -12.16 -3.24
CA ALA A 193 -0.13 -12.22 -4.68
C ALA A 193 -0.87 -11.17 -5.53
N ARG A 194 -1.81 -10.41 -4.95
CA ARG A 194 -2.50 -9.27 -5.58
C ARG A 194 -1.92 -7.91 -5.15
N ASN A 195 -0.89 -7.91 -4.32
CA ASN A 195 -0.20 -6.69 -3.90
C ASN A 195 0.87 -6.31 -4.92
N PHE A 196 0.58 -5.28 -5.72
CA PHE A 196 1.52 -4.64 -6.62
C PHE A 196 1.75 -3.17 -6.24
N GLY A 197 1.26 -2.78 -5.06
CA GLY A 197 1.34 -1.40 -4.58
C GLY A 197 0.40 -0.43 -5.30
N TRP A 198 0.79 0.84 -5.25
CA TRP A 198 0.06 1.97 -5.81
C TRP A 198 0.88 2.74 -6.83
N VAL A 199 0.18 3.41 -7.76
CA VAL A 199 0.71 4.44 -8.63
C VAL A 199 0.20 5.82 -8.19
N LEU A 200 1.10 6.79 -8.19
CA LEU A 200 0.88 8.20 -7.88
C LEU A 200 0.70 8.96 -9.20
N ILE A 201 -0.48 9.52 -9.41
CA ILE A 201 -0.86 10.30 -10.58
C ILE A 201 -1.05 11.76 -10.18
N GLY A 202 -0.20 12.64 -10.70
CA GLY A 202 -0.32 14.09 -10.51
C GLY A 202 -1.13 14.77 -11.62
N ASP A 203 -0.94 16.08 -11.78
CA ASP A 203 -1.41 16.83 -12.94
C ASP A 203 -0.51 16.52 -14.15
N GLU A 204 -1.06 15.81 -15.13
CA GLU A 204 -0.38 15.36 -16.34
C GLU A 204 -0.65 16.27 -17.56
N GLU A 205 -1.52 17.27 -17.39
CA GLU A 205 -1.99 18.16 -18.47
C GLU A 205 -1.16 19.45 -18.51
N THR A 206 -0.95 20.08 -17.36
CA THR A 206 -0.31 21.39 -17.29
C THR A 206 1.20 21.23 -17.12
N PRO A 207 2.03 21.81 -18.02
CA PRO A 207 3.49 21.75 -17.90
C PRO A 207 4.01 22.31 -16.57
N GLN A 208 5.17 21.83 -16.16
CA GLN A 208 5.88 22.23 -14.94
C GLN A 208 5.21 21.86 -13.62
N ASN A 209 4.17 21.01 -13.60
CA ASN A 209 3.44 20.64 -12.38
C ASN A 209 3.88 19.31 -11.73
N SER A 210 5.03 18.74 -12.14
CA SER A 210 5.57 17.55 -11.51
C SER A 210 5.97 17.80 -10.05
N LYS A 211 5.54 16.92 -9.15
CA LYS A 211 5.97 16.89 -7.75
C LYS A 211 7.14 15.95 -7.57
N LYS A 212 8.15 16.39 -6.82
CA LYS A 212 9.34 15.61 -6.45
C LYS A 212 9.15 15.06 -5.04
N LEU A 213 8.86 13.77 -4.93
CA LEU A 213 8.59 13.09 -3.67
C LEU A 213 9.85 12.30 -3.25
N ALA A 214 10.09 12.16 -1.95
CA ALA A 214 11.16 11.29 -1.46
C ALA A 214 10.86 9.82 -1.82
N SER A 215 11.86 9.13 -2.35
CA SER A 215 11.86 7.66 -2.57
C SER A 215 12.29 6.92 -1.30
N ARG A 216 12.29 5.59 -1.35
CA ARG A 216 12.88 4.70 -0.35
C ARG A 216 14.41 4.76 -0.37
N GLU A 217 15.04 5.17 -1.46
CA GLU A 217 16.48 5.43 -1.59
C GLU A 217 16.87 6.81 -1.03
N HIS A 218 15.92 7.64 -0.60
CA HIS A 218 16.24 8.95 -0.05
C HIS A 218 17.21 8.82 1.15
N PRO A 219 18.29 9.63 1.22
CA PRO A 219 19.33 9.47 2.24
C PRO A 219 18.81 9.69 3.66
N ASP A 220 17.86 10.61 3.84
CA ASP A 220 17.16 10.80 5.12
C ASP A 220 15.98 9.81 5.22
N ALA A 221 16.11 8.84 6.13
CA ALA A 221 15.10 7.82 6.40
C ALA A 221 13.78 8.39 6.98
N ALA A 222 13.80 9.56 7.59
CA ALA A 222 12.60 10.20 8.12
C ALA A 222 11.66 10.72 7.00
N LEU A 223 12.20 10.96 5.81
CA LEU A 223 11.46 11.49 4.66
C LEU A 223 10.92 10.39 3.72
N ARG A 224 11.42 9.16 3.86
CA ARG A 224 11.04 8.02 3.00
C ARG A 224 9.53 7.71 3.09
N PRO A 225 8.92 7.15 2.04
CA PRO A 225 7.52 6.75 2.07
C PRO A 225 7.23 5.76 3.20
N ARG A 226 6.14 5.98 3.92
CA ARG A 226 5.65 5.10 4.98
C ARG A 226 4.16 4.83 4.83
N LEU A 227 3.77 3.61 5.15
CA LEU A 227 2.38 3.20 5.25
C LEU A 227 2.08 2.88 6.71
N GLU A 228 1.20 3.66 7.33
CA GLU A 228 0.67 3.40 8.66
C GLU A 228 -0.61 2.60 8.54
N ILE A 229 -0.70 1.49 9.27
CA ILE A 229 -1.86 0.60 9.26
C ILE A 229 -2.30 0.38 10.69
N THR A 230 -3.53 0.79 11.00
CA THR A 230 -4.20 0.43 12.26
C THR A 230 -5.10 -0.76 12.01
N TYR A 231 -4.93 -1.81 12.80
CA TYR A 231 -5.70 -3.04 12.70
C TYR A 231 -6.03 -3.60 14.08
N ARG A 232 -7.03 -4.48 14.14
CA ARG A 232 -7.32 -5.26 15.35
C ARG A 232 -7.32 -6.75 15.04
N LEU A 233 -6.85 -7.55 15.99
CA LEU A 233 -7.02 -8.99 15.93
C LEU A 233 -8.43 -9.36 16.43
N PRO A 234 -9.13 -10.30 15.79
CA PRO A 234 -10.32 -10.90 16.36
C PRO A 234 -9.96 -11.47 17.74
N GLY A 235 -10.77 -11.17 18.75
CA GLY A 235 -10.63 -11.79 20.07
C GLY A 235 -10.62 -13.31 19.91
N ARG A 236 -9.73 -14.00 20.64
CA ARG A 236 -9.74 -15.47 20.66
C ARG A 236 -11.12 -15.93 21.14
N PRO A 237 -11.79 -16.88 20.47
CA PRO A 237 -13.04 -17.43 20.97
C PRO A 237 -12.86 -18.04 22.36
#